data_AF-A0ABD3NWU6-F1
#
_entry.id   AF-A0ABD3NWU6-F1
#
_cell.length_a   1.000
_cell.length_b   1.000
_cell.length_c   1.000
_cell.angle_alpha   90.00
_cell.angle_beta   90.00
_cell.angle_gamma   90.00
#
_symmetry.space_group_name_H-M   'P 1'
#
loop_
_entity.id
_entity.type
_entity.pdbx_description
1 polymer ?
#
loop_
_entity_poly.entity_id
_entity_poly.type
_entity_poly.pdbx_seq_one_letter_code
_entity_poly.pdbx_strand_id
1 'polypeptide(L)'
;MQQKRFGVVLIGENTDWRGIYNPLKRRLGDATSKAPTDETTPVALILGGGGTARAAAYAATKLGLDKIYFNRTPSKVRTPSKVEELATEFGDTVAKSLDHDKNNKGSLASVLDENNRRVSAVISTLPAAAEFQLPEWLLESDSLPIVFDVNYKIIQQSC
;
A
#
# COMPACT_ATOMS: atom_id res chain seq x y z
N MET A 1 26.70 46.67 -18.56
CA MET A 1 25.33 46.36 -18.10
C MET A 1 25.05 44.89 -18.41
N GLN A 2 24.95 44.02 -17.41
CA GLN A 2 24.54 42.62 -17.63
C GLN A 2 23.01 42.55 -17.65
N GLN A 3 22.43 42.10 -18.77
CA GLN A 3 21.00 41.79 -18.85
C GLN A 3 20.71 40.52 -18.05
N LYS A 4 19.99 40.66 -16.93
CA LYS A 4 19.41 39.53 -16.19
C LYS A 4 18.30 38.93 -17.06
N ARG A 5 18.55 37.76 -17.67
CA ARG A 5 17.49 36.94 -18.25
C ARG A 5 16.66 36.36 -17.10
N PHE A 6 15.42 36.79 -16.97
CA PHE A 6 14.43 36.08 -16.17
C PHE A 6 14.13 34.76 -16.87
N GLY A 7 14.73 33.67 -16.39
CA GLY A 7 14.47 32.33 -16.89
C GLY A 7 13.13 31.83 -16.35
N VAL A 8 12.25 31.35 -17.24
CA VAL A 8 11.07 30.58 -16.83
C VAL A 8 11.55 29.23 -16.31
N VAL A 9 11.13 28.86 -15.10
CA VAL A 9 11.43 27.56 -14.47
C VAL A 9 10.19 26.67 -14.57
N LEU A 10 10.36 25.46 -15.08
CA LEU A 10 9.32 24.43 -15.08
C LEU A 10 9.50 23.54 -13.85
N ILE A 11 8.46 23.42 -13.03
CA ILE A 11 8.45 22.59 -11.82
C ILE A 11 7.45 21.46 -12.04
N GLY A 12 7.92 20.22 -11.95
CA GLY A 12 7.05 19.04 -11.98
C GLY A 12 6.60 18.65 -10.58
N GLU A 13 5.33 18.29 -10.43
CA GLU A 13 4.76 17.73 -9.20
C GLU A 13 3.99 16.45 -9.52
N ASN A 14 4.14 15.41 -8.69
CA ASN A 14 3.32 14.21 -8.78
C ASN A 14 2.09 14.36 -7.86
N THR A 15 0.89 14.28 -8.43
CA THR A 15 -0.38 14.39 -7.70
C THR A 15 -1.12 13.06 -7.53
N ASP A 16 -0.56 11.94 -8.03
CA ASP A 16 -1.20 10.62 -7.95
C ASP A 16 -1.51 10.24 -6.49
N TRP A 17 -0.59 10.57 -5.59
CA TRP A 17 -0.74 10.31 -4.16
C TRP A 17 -1.97 11.02 -3.56
N ARG A 18 -2.36 12.19 -4.08
CA ARG A 18 -3.56 12.91 -3.62
C ARG A 18 -4.84 12.17 -4.00
N GLY A 19 -4.84 11.53 -5.17
CA GLY A 19 -5.93 10.69 -5.65
C GLY A 19 -6.15 9.44 -4.78
N ILE A 20 -5.08 8.92 -4.17
CA ILE A 20 -5.14 7.80 -3.22
C ILE A 20 -5.48 8.30 -1.80
N TYR A 21 -4.83 9.38 -1.36
CA TYR A 21 -4.96 9.94 -0.02
C TYR A 21 -6.37 10.43 0.29
N ASN A 22 -6.98 11.24 -0.59
CA ASN A 22 -8.25 11.90 -0.28
C ASN A 22 -9.41 10.91 -0.07
N PRO A 23 -9.64 9.90 -0.94
CA PRO A 23 -10.69 8.92 -0.72
C PRO A 23 -10.45 8.06 0.52
N LEU A 24 -9.20 7.64 0.76
CA LEU A 24 -8.84 6.86 1.95
C LEU A 24 -9.05 7.66 3.23
N LYS A 25 -8.57 8.91 3.30
CA LYS A 25 -8.80 9.80 4.45
C LYS A 25 -10.29 9.94 4.76
N ARG A 26 -11.12 10.15 3.74
CA ARG A 26 -12.58 10.30 3.92
C ARG A 26 -13.23 9.05 4.49
N ARG A 27 -12.74 7.86 4.12
CA ARG A 27 -13.31 6.58 4.59
C ARG A 27 -12.75 6.10 5.92
N LEU A 28 -11.45 6.28 6.15
CA LEU A 28 -10.82 6.04 7.45
C LEU A 28 -11.32 7.04 8.50
N GLY A 29 -11.74 8.24 8.07
CA GLY A 29 -12.09 9.33 8.97
C GLY A 29 -10.90 9.70 9.86
N ASP A 30 -11.21 10.20 11.05
CA ASP A 30 -10.21 10.38 12.10
C ASP A 30 -9.94 9.06 12.85
N ALA A 31 -10.36 7.89 12.36
CA ALA A 31 -10.13 6.61 13.07
C ALA A 31 -8.65 6.21 13.14
N THR A 32 -7.76 6.94 12.47
CA THR A 32 -6.29 6.86 12.70
C THR A 32 -5.84 7.66 13.92
N SER A 33 -6.69 8.53 14.46
CA SER A 33 -6.51 9.13 15.79
C SER A 33 -6.79 8.04 16.83
N LYS A 34 -5.71 7.36 17.22
CA LYS A 34 -5.62 6.37 18.29
C LYS A 34 -6.69 6.63 19.36
N ALA A 35 -7.71 5.78 19.45
CA ALA A 35 -8.37 5.61 20.73
C ALA A 35 -7.28 5.10 21.69
N PRO A 36 -7.12 5.68 22.91
CA PRO A 36 -6.05 5.31 23.83
C PRO A 36 -6.05 3.82 24.26
N THR A 37 -7.08 3.07 23.89
CA THR A 37 -7.34 1.69 24.31
C THR A 37 -7.05 0.65 23.24
N ASP A 38 -6.77 1.06 22.00
CA ASP A 38 -6.51 0.13 20.89
C ASP A 38 -5.01 0.14 20.57
N GLU A 39 -4.28 -0.83 21.12
CA GLU A 39 -2.82 -0.95 20.93
C GLU A 39 -2.44 -1.45 19.53
N THR A 40 -3.42 -1.66 18.65
CA THR A 40 -3.17 -2.19 17.30
C THR A 40 -2.68 -1.11 16.34
N THR A 41 -1.57 -1.38 15.66
CA THR A 41 -1.00 -0.44 14.68
C THR A 41 -1.70 -0.59 13.33
N PRO A 42 -2.39 0.45 12.81
CA PRO A 42 -3.10 0.35 11.54
C PRO A 42 -2.11 0.37 10.37
N VAL A 43 -2.29 -0.53 9.42
CA VAL A 43 -1.40 -0.69 8.25
C VAL A 43 -2.15 -0.60 6.93
N ALA A 44 -1.43 -0.14 5.91
CA ALA A 44 -1.81 -0.23 4.51
C ALA A 44 -1.08 -1.42 3.85
N LEU A 45 -1.85 -2.39 3.37
CA LEU A 45 -1.35 -3.44 2.50
C LEU A 45 -1.29 -2.92 1.05
N ILE A 46 -0.08 -2.71 0.53
CA ILE A 46 0.16 -2.18 -0.81
C ILE A 46 0.54 -3.33 -1.74
N LEU A 47 -0.28 -3.51 -2.79
CA LEU A 47 -0.11 -4.58 -3.75
C LEU A 47 0.56 -4.03 -5.01
N GLY A 48 1.78 -4.52 -5.29
CA GLY A 48 2.61 -4.14 -6.43
C GLY A 48 3.83 -3.30 -6.04
N GLY A 49 4.73 -3.12 -7.01
CA GLY A 49 5.98 -2.36 -6.85
C GLY A 49 6.22 -1.27 -7.89
N GLY A 50 5.19 -0.83 -8.61
CA GLY A 50 5.32 0.18 -9.68
C GLY A 50 5.43 1.62 -9.16
N GLY A 51 5.43 2.60 -10.08
CA GLY A 51 5.39 4.03 -9.73
C GLY A 51 4.16 4.41 -8.92
N THR A 52 3.00 3.83 -9.24
CA THR A 52 1.76 4.00 -8.46
C THR A 52 1.88 3.45 -7.04
N ALA A 53 2.65 2.38 -6.83
CA ALA A 53 2.91 1.85 -5.49
C ALA A 53 3.76 2.83 -4.64
N ARG A 54 4.66 3.61 -5.26
CA ARG A 54 5.36 4.72 -4.57
C ARG A 54 4.38 5.82 -4.16
N ALA A 55 3.45 6.20 -5.04
CA ALA A 55 2.41 7.17 -4.70
C ALA A 55 1.49 6.66 -3.58
N ALA A 56 1.18 5.36 -3.57
CA ALA A 56 0.42 4.70 -2.50
C ALA A 56 1.19 4.70 -1.17
N ALA A 57 2.49 4.37 -1.19
CA ALA A 57 3.36 4.40 -0.01
C ALA A 57 3.43 5.82 0.58
N TYR A 58 3.60 6.83 -0.28
CA TYR A 58 3.58 8.23 0.15
C TYR A 58 2.23 8.62 0.77
N ALA A 59 1.11 8.23 0.15
CA ALA A 59 -0.23 8.48 0.68
C ALA A 59 -0.44 7.79 2.04
N ALA A 60 0.01 6.54 2.21
CA ALA A 60 -0.06 5.80 3.47
C ALA A 60 0.74 6.50 4.59
N THR A 61 1.96 6.96 4.29
CA THR A 61 2.76 7.76 5.24
C THR A 61 2.02 9.04 5.66
N LYS A 62 1.36 9.73 4.73
CA LYS A 62 0.55 10.93 5.04
C LYS A 62 -0.70 10.63 5.86
N LEU A 63 -1.21 9.39 5.82
CA LEU A 63 -2.34 8.92 6.63
C LEU A 63 -1.91 8.40 8.01
N GLY A 64 -0.61 8.29 8.27
CA GLY A 64 -0.08 7.71 9.51
C GLY A 64 -0.22 6.19 9.57
N LEU A 65 -0.24 5.52 8.41
CA LEU A 65 -0.32 4.06 8.31
C LEU A 65 1.08 3.46 8.13
N ASP A 66 1.36 2.39 8.87
CA ASP A 66 2.47 1.49 8.58
C ASP A 66 2.20 0.78 7.25
N LYS A 67 3.25 0.29 6.58
CA LYS A 67 3.13 -0.22 5.21
C LYS A 67 3.52 -1.69 5.17
N ILE A 68 2.75 -2.51 4.46
CA ILE A 68 3.16 -3.87 4.13
C ILE A 68 3.10 -3.98 2.62
N TYR A 69 4.21 -4.36 1.99
CA TYR A 69 4.28 -4.53 0.55
C TYR A 69 4.14 -6.00 0.17
N PHE A 70 3.35 -6.28 -0.86
CA PHE A 70 3.25 -7.61 -1.45
C PHE A 70 3.32 -7.52 -2.98
N ASN A 71 4.03 -8.46 -3.61
CA ASN A 71 4.04 -8.62 -5.05
C ASN A 71 3.85 -10.09 -5.44
N ARG A 72 2.93 -10.36 -6.37
CA ARG A 72 2.62 -11.73 -6.83
C ARG A 72 3.78 -12.37 -7.60
N THR A 73 4.56 -11.57 -8.33
CA THR A 73 5.69 -12.10 -9.12
C THR A 73 6.95 -12.10 -8.26
N PRO A 74 7.55 -13.28 -7.98
CA PRO A 74 8.84 -13.34 -7.31
C PRO A 74 9.88 -12.67 -8.20
N SER A 75 10.77 -11.92 -7.58
CA SER A 75 11.83 -11.23 -8.32
C SER A 75 12.81 -12.21 -8.92
N LYS A 76 13.34 -11.86 -10.09
CA LYS A 76 14.44 -12.59 -10.69
C LYS A 76 15.60 -12.58 -9.69
N VAL A 77 16.21 -13.74 -9.48
CA VAL A 77 17.22 -14.10 -8.46
C VAL A 77 18.39 -13.10 -8.30
N ARG A 78 18.58 -12.14 -9.21
CA ARG A 78 19.70 -11.19 -9.24
C ARG A 78 19.29 -9.71 -9.13
N THR A 79 18.02 -9.40 -8.93
CA THR A 79 17.55 -8.02 -8.81
C THR A 79 16.60 -7.93 -7.62
N PRO A 80 16.79 -6.97 -6.69
CA PRO A 80 15.78 -6.70 -5.68
C PRO A 80 14.41 -6.53 -6.35
N SER A 81 13.36 -7.09 -5.76
CA SER A 81 12.01 -6.72 -6.12
C SER A 81 11.85 -5.24 -6.02
N LYS A 82 11.03 -4.72 -6.92
CA LYS A 82 10.52 -3.36 -6.80
C LYS A 82 9.82 -3.10 -5.46
N VAL A 83 9.31 -4.14 -4.79
CA VAL A 83 8.77 -4.04 -3.41
C VAL A 83 9.84 -3.96 -2.33
N GLU A 84 11.02 -4.56 -2.52
CA GLU A 84 12.13 -4.35 -1.58
C GLU A 84 12.75 -2.96 -1.74
N GLU A 85 12.80 -2.43 -2.98
CA GLU A 85 13.18 -1.03 -3.21
C GLU A 85 12.23 -0.08 -2.48
N LEU A 86 10.91 -0.32 -2.57
CA LEU A 86 9.90 0.46 -1.85
C LEU A 86 10.06 0.38 -0.33
N ALA A 87 10.24 -0.82 0.21
CA ALA A 87 10.45 -1.02 1.63
C ALA A 87 11.72 -0.31 2.13
N THR A 88 12.77 -0.27 1.31
CA THR A 88 14.00 0.47 1.63
C THR A 88 13.77 1.98 1.61
N GLU A 89 13.01 2.49 0.63
CA GLU A 89 12.77 3.92 0.43
C GLU A 89 11.80 4.52 1.46
N PHE A 90 10.71 3.82 1.76
CA PHE A 90 9.62 4.32 2.60
C PHE A 90 9.56 3.69 4.00
N GLY A 91 10.45 2.76 4.30
CA GLY A 91 10.41 1.91 5.49
C GLY A 91 9.35 0.80 5.41
N ASP A 92 9.42 -0.13 6.36
CA ASP A 92 8.51 -1.26 6.63
C ASP A 92 8.74 -2.58 5.88
N THR A 93 7.78 -3.50 6.00
CA THR A 93 7.95 -4.95 5.83
C THR A 93 7.42 -5.42 4.48
N VAL A 94 8.11 -6.38 3.87
CA VAL A 94 7.62 -7.10 2.68
C VAL A 94 7.04 -8.44 3.10
N ALA A 95 5.76 -8.66 2.80
CA ALA A 95 5.13 -9.97 2.95
C ALA A 95 5.51 -10.86 1.76
N LYS A 96 5.90 -12.10 2.04
CA LYS A 96 6.25 -13.12 1.04
C LYS A 96 5.03 -13.90 0.57
N SER A 97 4.02 -14.05 1.43
CA SER A 97 2.72 -14.64 1.10
C SER A 97 1.60 -13.91 1.84
N LEU A 98 0.37 -14.13 1.40
CA LEU A 98 -0.83 -13.55 2.03
C LEU A 98 -1.58 -14.55 2.92
N ASP A 99 -0.90 -15.63 3.31
CA ASP A 99 -1.51 -16.75 4.01
C ASP A 99 -1.81 -16.41 5.48
N HIS A 100 -2.80 -17.11 6.05
CA HIS A 100 -3.15 -17.04 7.46
C HIS A 100 -2.31 -17.98 8.35
N ASP A 101 -1.06 -18.26 7.95
CA ASP A 101 -0.15 -19.12 8.72
C ASP A 101 0.83 -18.28 9.54
N LYS A 102 0.60 -18.16 10.84
CA LYS A 102 1.48 -17.44 11.77
C LYS A 102 2.85 -18.11 11.96
N ASN A 103 2.99 -19.39 11.64
CA ASN A 103 4.25 -20.13 11.77
C ASN A 103 5.17 -19.95 10.55
N ASN A 104 4.61 -19.56 9.41
CA ASN A 104 5.37 -19.31 8.18
C ASN A 104 5.98 -17.90 8.21
N LYS A 105 7.28 -17.81 8.53
CA LYS A 105 8.01 -16.53 8.61
C LYS A 105 7.93 -15.74 7.30
N GLY A 106 7.25 -14.60 7.35
CA GLY A 106 7.04 -13.71 6.22
C GLY A 106 5.68 -13.85 5.54
N SER A 107 4.80 -14.73 6.02
CA SER A 107 3.37 -14.66 5.72
C SER A 107 2.78 -13.34 6.23
N LEU A 108 1.69 -12.87 5.62
CA LEU A 108 1.01 -11.68 6.10
C LEU A 108 0.53 -11.85 7.56
N ALA A 109 0.01 -13.02 7.94
CA ALA A 109 -0.42 -13.25 9.31
C ALA A 109 0.73 -13.19 10.34
N SER A 110 1.91 -13.76 10.03
CA SER A 110 3.07 -13.65 10.93
C SER A 110 3.56 -12.21 11.07
N VAL A 111 3.63 -11.45 9.97
CA VAL A 111 4.06 -10.04 9.97
C VAL A 111 3.11 -9.15 10.77
N LEU A 112 1.80 -9.42 10.71
CA LEU A 112 0.81 -8.68 11.49
C LEU A 112 0.92 -8.99 12.98
N ASP A 113 1.07 -10.26 13.34
CA ASP A 113 1.16 -10.73 14.73
C ASP A 113 2.41 -10.18 15.44
N GLU A 114 3.58 -10.21 14.78
CA GLU A 114 4.88 -9.79 15.33
C GLU A 114 4.90 -8.35 15.86
N ASN A 115 4.04 -7.46 15.32
CA ASN A 115 4.05 -6.02 15.65
C ASN A 115 2.67 -5.53 16.10
N ASN A 116 1.75 -6.43 16.47
CA ASN A 116 0.37 -6.10 16.82
C ASN A 116 -0.29 -5.17 15.78
N ARG A 117 -0.14 -5.51 14.51
CA ARG A 117 -0.58 -4.72 13.37
C ARG A 117 -1.94 -5.21 12.85
N ARG A 118 -2.73 -4.30 12.30
CA ARG A 118 -4.01 -4.62 11.64
C ARG A 118 -4.14 -3.93 10.29
N VAL A 119 -4.56 -4.67 9.27
CA VAL A 119 -4.82 -4.11 7.93
C VAL A 119 -6.06 -3.21 7.98
N SER A 120 -5.84 -1.90 7.82
CA SER A 120 -6.91 -0.89 7.77
C SER A 120 -7.23 -0.46 6.34
N ALA A 121 -6.26 -0.57 5.43
CA ALA A 121 -6.44 -0.29 4.02
C ALA A 121 -5.71 -1.32 3.16
N VAL A 122 -6.31 -1.70 2.04
CA VAL A 122 -5.67 -2.46 0.97
C VAL A 122 -5.63 -1.57 -0.27
N ILE A 123 -4.44 -1.31 -0.79
CA ILE A 123 -4.24 -0.47 -1.97
C ILE A 123 -3.71 -1.34 -3.11
N SER A 124 -4.59 -1.66 -4.06
CA SER A 124 -4.21 -2.41 -5.26
C SER A 124 -3.65 -1.47 -6.32
N THR A 125 -2.40 -1.68 -6.70
CA THR A 125 -1.76 -1.00 -7.85
C THR A 125 -1.46 -1.96 -8.99
N LEU A 126 -2.01 -3.17 -8.91
CA LEU A 126 -1.81 -4.21 -9.89
C LEU A 126 -2.62 -3.91 -11.17
N PRO A 127 -2.14 -4.33 -12.35
CA PRO A 127 -2.96 -4.30 -13.55
C PRO A 127 -4.16 -5.25 -13.38
N ALA A 128 -5.29 -4.95 -14.04
CA ALA A 128 -6.50 -5.77 -13.97
C ALA A 128 -6.26 -7.25 -14.36
N ALA A 129 -5.31 -7.49 -15.28
CA ALA A 129 -4.88 -8.82 -15.68
C ALA A 129 -4.20 -9.65 -14.56
N ALA A 130 -3.88 -9.04 -13.42
CA ALA A 130 -3.31 -9.75 -12.28
C ALA A 130 -4.35 -10.57 -11.51
N GLU A 131 -5.65 -10.35 -11.74
CA GLU A 131 -6.77 -11.10 -11.14
C GLU A 131 -6.58 -11.34 -9.63
N PHE A 132 -6.16 -10.29 -8.93
CA PHE A 132 -5.88 -10.38 -7.52
C PHE A 132 -7.19 -10.60 -6.73
N GLN A 133 -7.17 -11.58 -5.83
CA GLN A 133 -8.23 -11.81 -4.87
C GLN A 133 -7.68 -11.57 -3.48
N LEU A 134 -8.41 -10.79 -2.69
CA LEU A 134 -8.07 -10.58 -1.29
C LEU A 134 -8.36 -11.88 -0.51
N PRO A 135 -7.43 -12.38 0.32
CA PRO A 135 -7.69 -13.54 1.16
C PRO A 135 -8.92 -13.34 2.06
N GLU A 136 -9.77 -14.35 2.13
CA GLU A 136 -11.05 -14.30 2.85
C GLU A 136 -10.87 -14.03 4.35
N TRP A 137 -9.80 -14.55 4.96
CA TRP A 137 -9.51 -14.35 6.38
C TRP A 137 -9.32 -12.86 6.76
N LEU A 138 -8.96 -11.98 5.81
CA LEU A 138 -8.88 -10.53 6.06
C LEU A 138 -10.28 -9.90 6.20
N LEU A 139 -11.32 -10.59 5.76
CA LEU A 139 -12.72 -10.20 5.89
C LEU A 139 -13.35 -10.74 7.18
N GLU A 140 -12.72 -11.70 7.86
CA GLU A 140 -13.21 -12.29 9.10
C GLU A 140 -12.89 -11.44 10.34
N SER A 141 -12.08 -10.39 10.20
CA SER A 141 -11.71 -9.52 11.31
C SER A 141 -12.84 -8.57 11.73
N ASP A 142 -12.89 -8.20 13.01
CA ASP A 142 -13.91 -7.32 13.61
C ASP A 142 -14.05 -5.96 12.93
N SER A 143 -13.05 -5.55 12.15
CA SER A 143 -13.11 -4.34 11.35
C SER A 143 -12.56 -4.62 9.97
N LEU A 144 -13.38 -4.38 8.95
CA LEU A 144 -13.03 -4.65 7.56
C LEU A 144 -12.06 -3.60 7.02
N PRO A 145 -11.06 -4.01 6.21
CA PRO A 145 -10.17 -3.06 5.57
C PRO A 145 -10.90 -2.29 4.45
N ILE A 146 -10.51 -1.04 4.24
CA ILE A 146 -10.93 -0.29 3.05
C ILE A 146 -10.11 -0.77 1.85
N VAL A 147 -10.78 -1.35 0.86
CA VAL A 147 -10.15 -1.74 -0.40
C VAL A 147 -10.19 -0.58 -1.39
N PHE A 148 -9.03 -0.19 -1.90
CA PHE A 148 -8.86 0.85 -2.91
C PHE A 148 -8.09 0.28 -4.10
N ASP A 149 -8.80 0.05 -5.20
CA ASP A 149 -8.18 -0.35 -6.46
C ASP A 149 -7.91 0.91 -7.31
N VAL A 150 -6.65 1.12 -7.67
CA VAL A 150 -6.26 2.22 -8.56
C VAL A 150 -6.64 1.90 -10.01
N ASN A 151 -6.87 0.63 -10.34
CA ASN A 151 -7.30 0.23 -11.67
C ASN A 151 -8.77 0.55 -11.89
N TYR A 152 -9.05 1.28 -12.96
CA TYR A 152 -10.41 1.63 -13.38
C TYR A 152 -10.92 0.73 -14.52
N LYS A 153 -10.11 -0.22 -15.02
CA LYS A 153 -10.59 -1.22 -15.99
C LYS A 153 -11.33 -2.33 -15.25
N ILE A 154 -12.62 -2.42 -15.52
CA ILE A 154 -13.47 -3.50 -15.05
C ILE A 154 -13.05 -4.79 -15.75
N ILE A 155 -12.79 -5.85 -14.98
CA ILE A 155 -12.66 -7.20 -15.54
C ILE A 155 -14.05 -7.58 -16.04
N GLN A 156 -14.25 -7.67 -17.35
CA GLN A 156 -15.45 -8.29 -17.90
C GLN A 156 -15.39 -9.77 -17.52
N GLN A 157 -16.08 -10.14 -16.45
CA GLN A 157 -16.36 -11.54 -16.19
C GLN A 157 -17.33 -11.98 -17.28
N SER A 158 -16.84 -12.76 -18.24
CA SER A 158 -17.71 -13.50 -19.15
C SER A 158 -18.64 -14.35 -18.29
N CYS A 159 -19.94 -14.02 -18.32
CA CYS A 159 -20.99 -14.84 -17.74
C CYS A 159 -21.07 -16.21 -18.42
#